data_AF-A1HTJ9-F1
#
_entry.id   AF-A1HTJ9-F1
#
_cell.length_a   1.000
_cell.length_b   1.000
_cell.length_c   1.000
_cell.angle_alpha   90.00
_cell.angle_beta   90.00
_cell.angle_gamma   90.00
#
_symmetry.space_group_name_H-M   'P 1'
#
loop_
_entity.id
_entity.type
_entity.pdbx_description
1 polymer ?
#
loop_
_entity_poly.entity_id
_entity_poly.type
_entity_poly.pdbx_seq_one_letter_code
_entity_poly.pdbx_strand_id
1 'polypeptide(L)'
;MFTFHHGFWTYFFTRRHPAVWQFVIGAMLPDYVYFIVLGLMAAQGRISLGEIPSLTPAIFLSYLPYYPWAVQTDLLGHSVVVWGVAFGLTLLPALRKAQPLVIGWGLHLFIDGITHAAYSNFFLYPLSMLTVESPVSYWEPEYFGREFRTVNGALITLAVLYLAYQWWKNKYRR
;
A
#
# COMPACT_ATOMS: atom_id res chain seq x y z
N MET A 1 2.83 0.03 -8.49
CA MET A 1 2.67 0.22 -7.04
C MET A 1 1.41 1.00 -6.76
N PHE A 2 0.52 0.46 -5.94
CA PHE A 2 -0.80 1.04 -5.64
C PHE A 2 -0.83 1.84 -4.33
N THR A 3 0.35 2.21 -3.79
CA THR A 3 0.55 2.96 -2.55
C THR A 3 -0.39 4.15 -2.38
N PHE A 4 -0.52 4.97 -3.44
CA PHE A 4 -1.40 6.15 -3.40
C PHE A 4 -2.88 5.77 -3.35
N HIS A 5 -3.27 4.63 -3.93
CA HIS A 5 -4.63 4.13 -3.86
C HIS A 5 -4.93 3.60 -2.45
N HIS A 6 -3.99 2.90 -1.82
CA HIS A 6 -4.08 2.51 -0.40
C HIS A 6 -4.27 3.73 0.50
N GLY A 7 -3.41 4.75 0.32
CA GLY A 7 -3.52 6.01 1.04
C GLY A 7 -4.85 6.73 0.80
N PHE A 8 -5.31 6.79 -0.45
CA PHE A 8 -6.57 7.44 -0.82
C PHE A 8 -7.79 6.77 -0.18
N TRP A 9 -7.92 5.44 -0.31
CA TRP A 9 -9.06 4.72 0.25
C TRP A 9 -9.03 4.77 1.78
N THR A 10 -7.85 4.61 2.38
CA THR A 10 -7.68 4.76 3.83
C THR A 10 -8.11 6.15 4.29
N TYR A 11 -7.66 7.21 3.61
CA TYR A 11 -8.12 8.57 3.87
C TYR A 11 -9.64 8.66 3.75
N PHE A 12 -10.22 8.21 2.64
CA PHE A 12 -11.64 8.34 2.37
C PHE A 12 -12.49 7.72 3.49
N PHE A 13 -12.17 6.51 3.94
CA PHE A 13 -12.92 5.83 5.00
C PHE A 13 -12.65 6.42 6.39
N THR A 14 -11.45 6.93 6.65
CA THR A 14 -11.07 7.44 7.98
C THR A 14 -11.14 8.97 8.12
N ARG A 15 -11.54 9.71 7.07
CA ARG A 15 -11.46 11.19 6.98
C ARG A 15 -12.13 12.00 8.09
N ARG A 16 -13.02 11.39 8.87
CA ARG A 16 -13.70 12.03 10.01
C ARG A 16 -13.05 11.72 11.36
N HIS A 17 -12.05 10.85 11.39
CA HIS A 17 -11.33 10.47 12.60
C HIS A 17 -10.21 11.48 12.89
N PRO A 18 -10.00 11.89 14.17
CA PRO A 18 -8.98 12.88 14.53
C PRO A 18 -7.55 12.45 14.16
N ALA A 19 -7.28 11.15 14.13
CA ALA A 19 -5.99 10.56 13.76
C ALA A 19 -5.89 10.12 12.28
N VAL A 20 -6.72 10.67 11.37
CA VAL A 20 -6.75 10.30 9.94
C VAL A 20 -5.37 10.15 9.31
N TRP A 21 -4.45 11.09 9.55
CA TRP A 21 -3.12 11.09 8.96
C TRP A 21 -2.27 9.90 9.39
N GLN A 22 -2.47 9.38 10.60
CA GLN A 22 -1.74 8.21 11.06
C GLN A 22 -2.19 6.95 10.32
N PHE A 23 -3.49 6.79 10.07
CA PHE A 23 -3.99 5.69 9.23
C PHE A 23 -3.41 5.77 7.82
N VAL A 24 -3.46 6.96 7.20
CA VAL A 24 -2.97 7.16 5.82
C VAL A 24 -1.47 6.85 5.72
N ILE A 25 -0.66 7.38 6.64
CA ILE A 25 0.77 7.11 6.68
C ILE A 25 1.01 5.61 6.89
N GLY A 26 0.31 4.99 7.85
CA GLY A 26 0.41 3.55 8.08
C GLY A 26 0.10 2.72 6.84
N ALA A 27 -0.90 3.13 6.06
CA ALA A 27 -1.29 2.45 4.83
C ALA A 27 -0.35 2.69 3.63
N MET A 28 0.58 3.63 3.72
CA MET A 28 1.51 3.96 2.63
C MET A 28 2.95 3.54 2.91
N LEU A 29 3.33 3.50 4.19
CA LEU A 29 4.67 3.16 4.64
C LEU A 29 5.23 1.80 4.16
N PRO A 30 4.45 0.70 4.07
CA PRO A 30 4.98 -0.60 3.65
C PRO A 30 5.70 -0.52 2.30
N ASP A 31 5.16 0.28 1.39
CA ASP A 31 5.64 0.44 0.03
C ASP A 31 6.83 1.41 -0.11
N TYR A 32 7.14 2.22 0.90
CA TYR A 32 8.17 3.25 0.76
C TYR A 32 9.57 2.69 0.55
N VAL A 33 9.80 1.42 0.93
CA VAL A 33 11.03 0.68 0.61
C VAL A 33 11.34 0.72 -0.89
N TYR A 34 10.32 0.58 -1.73
CA TYR A 34 10.48 0.53 -3.18
C TYR A 34 10.81 1.91 -3.77
N PHE A 35 10.25 2.99 -3.23
CA PHE A 35 10.63 4.35 -3.62
C PHE A 35 12.09 4.65 -3.28
N ILE A 36 12.57 4.17 -2.12
CA ILE A 36 13.98 4.29 -1.72
C ILE A 36 14.87 3.50 -2.69
N VAL A 37 14.53 2.25 -3.00
CA VAL A 37 15.28 1.43 -3.98
C VAL A 37 15.32 2.11 -5.35
N LEU A 38 14.18 2.60 -5.84
CA LEU A 38 14.10 3.31 -7.11
C LEU A 38 15.00 4.56 -7.13
N GLY A 39 14.99 5.34 -6.05
CA GLY A 39 15.86 6.51 -5.90
C GLY A 39 17.35 6.15 -5.90
N LEU A 40 17.72 5.07 -5.20
CA LEU A 40 19.10 4.57 -5.19
C LEU A 40 19.53 4.06 -6.57
N MET A 41 18.66 3.34 -7.29
CA MET A 41 18.95 2.88 -8.64
C MET A 41 19.21 4.05 -9.59
N ALA A 42 18.40 5.11 -9.51
CA ALA A 42 18.58 6.32 -10.29
C ALA A 42 19.89 7.05 -9.92
N ALA A 43 20.18 7.20 -8.63
CA ALA A 43 21.41 7.83 -8.15
C ALA A 43 22.68 7.07 -8.54
N GLN A 44 22.59 5.74 -8.67
CA GLN A 44 23.68 4.86 -9.10
C GLN A 44 23.82 4.77 -10.63
N GLY A 45 22.96 5.45 -11.39
CA GLY A 45 22.95 5.38 -12.85
C GLY A 45 22.53 4.02 -13.42
N ARG A 46 21.84 3.18 -12.63
CA ARG A 46 21.33 1.87 -13.09
C ARG A 46 20.05 1.99 -13.91
N ILE A 47 19.30 3.07 -13.69
CA ILE A 47 18.15 3.48 -14.47
C ILE A 47 18.25 4.98 -14.73
N SER A 48 17.81 5.42 -15.90
CA SER A 48 17.65 6.84 -16.18
C SER A 48 16.30 7.34 -15.65
N LEU A 49 16.21 8.63 -15.32
CA LEU A 49 14.94 9.23 -14.88
C LEU A 49 13.83 9.12 -15.94
N GLY A 50 14.21 9.06 -17.22
CA GLY A 50 13.28 8.87 -18.34
C GLY A 50 12.74 7.44 -18.48
N GLU A 51 13.40 6.45 -17.89
CA GLU A 51 12.95 5.04 -17.88
C GLU A 51 11.97 4.76 -16.74
N ILE A 52 11.93 5.59 -15.70
CA ILE A 52 11.05 5.37 -14.54
C ILE A 52 9.58 5.17 -14.95
N PRO A 53 8.98 5.99 -15.84
CA PRO A 53 7.58 5.82 -16.22
C PRO A 53 7.30 4.52 -17.00
N SER A 54 8.31 3.92 -17.63
CA SER A 54 8.16 2.68 -18.41
C SER A 54 8.47 1.41 -17.62
N LEU A 55 8.97 1.53 -16.38
CA LEU A 55 9.23 0.38 -15.52
C LEU A 55 7.91 -0.31 -15.12
N THR A 56 7.76 -1.57 -15.55
CA THR A 56 6.69 -2.43 -15.06
C THR A 56 7.03 -2.94 -13.65
N PRO A 57 6.02 -3.29 -12.82
CA PRO A 57 6.27 -3.90 -11.51
C PRO A 57 7.17 -5.15 -11.60
N ALA A 58 6.94 -6.01 -12.58
CA ALA A 58 7.75 -7.21 -12.79
C ALA A 58 9.23 -6.88 -13.05
N ILE A 59 9.52 -5.91 -13.92
CA ILE A 59 10.89 -5.48 -14.20
C ILE A 59 11.51 -4.88 -12.95
N PHE A 60 10.80 -3.98 -12.26
CA PHE A 60 11.29 -3.36 -11.05
C PHE A 60 11.60 -4.38 -9.94
N LEU A 61 10.70 -5.33 -9.69
CA LEU A 61 10.90 -6.38 -8.69
C LEU A 61 12.07 -7.32 -9.03
N SER A 62 12.43 -7.48 -10.31
CA SER A 62 13.63 -8.25 -10.68
C SER A 62 14.95 -7.62 -10.17
N TYR A 63 14.93 -6.32 -9.82
CA TYR A 63 16.09 -5.65 -9.23
C TYR A 63 16.15 -5.74 -7.71
N LEU A 64 15.05 -6.09 -7.03
CA LEU A 64 14.98 -6.13 -5.57
C LEU A 64 16.05 -7.04 -4.93
N PRO A 65 16.38 -8.22 -5.49
CA PRO A 65 17.44 -9.09 -4.95
C PRO A 65 18.83 -8.44 -4.85
N TYR A 66 19.13 -7.39 -5.64
CA TYR A 66 20.38 -6.64 -5.52
C TYR A 66 20.45 -5.74 -4.27
N TYR A 67 19.33 -5.60 -3.54
CA TYR A 67 19.21 -4.82 -2.32
C TYR A 67 18.66 -5.71 -1.19
N PRO A 68 19.48 -6.58 -0.58
CA PRO A 68 19.00 -7.55 0.43
C PRO A 68 18.29 -6.93 1.62
N TRP A 69 18.71 -5.73 2.04
CA TRP A 69 18.04 -4.97 3.10
C TRP A 69 16.61 -4.58 2.70
N ALA A 70 16.38 -4.27 1.42
CA ALA A 70 15.07 -3.91 0.91
C ALA A 70 14.16 -5.14 0.86
N VAL A 71 14.67 -6.29 0.42
CA VAL A 71 13.95 -7.58 0.48
C VAL A 71 13.55 -7.90 1.93
N GLN A 72 14.48 -7.77 2.89
CA GLN A 72 14.16 -8.03 4.29
C GLN A 72 13.13 -7.05 4.86
N THR A 73 13.24 -5.78 4.47
CA THR A 73 12.29 -4.73 4.87
C THR A 73 10.90 -5.00 4.31
N ASP A 74 10.82 -5.40 3.04
CA ASP A 74 9.60 -5.78 2.36
C ASP A 74 8.94 -7.00 3.03
N LEU A 75 9.71 -8.06 3.33
CA LEU A 75 9.21 -9.24 4.05
C LEU A 75 8.61 -8.90 5.42
N LEU A 76 9.27 -8.03 6.18
CA LEU A 76 8.77 -7.57 7.48
C LEU A 76 7.57 -6.62 7.32
N GLY A 77 7.63 -5.75 6.31
CA GLY A 77 6.61 -4.77 6.00
C GLY A 77 5.31 -5.40 5.53
N HIS A 78 5.37 -6.52 4.81
CA HIS A 78 4.22 -7.21 4.24
C HIS A 78 3.81 -8.49 4.98
N SER A 79 4.27 -8.65 6.23
CA SER A 79 3.91 -9.78 7.08
C SER A 79 2.70 -9.48 7.98
N VAL A 80 1.63 -10.27 7.83
CA VAL A 80 0.48 -10.23 8.74
C VAL A 80 0.84 -10.77 10.12
N VAL A 81 1.82 -11.66 10.24
CA VAL A 81 2.28 -12.15 11.55
C VAL A 81 2.92 -11.00 12.34
N VAL A 82 3.87 -10.29 11.71
CA VAL A 82 4.58 -9.16 12.34
C VAL A 82 3.60 -8.04 12.71
N TRP A 83 2.74 -7.64 11.77
CA TRP A 83 1.79 -6.55 12.02
C TRP A 83 0.59 -6.95 12.85
N GLY A 84 0.23 -8.23 12.91
CA GLY A 84 -0.73 -8.79 13.84
C GLY A 84 -0.24 -8.73 15.29
N VAL A 85 1.04 -9.05 15.52
CA VAL A 85 1.68 -8.86 16.83
C VAL A 85 1.74 -7.37 17.17
N ALA A 86 2.16 -6.51 16.23
CA ALA A 86 2.18 -5.06 16.44
C ALA A 86 0.79 -4.53 16.82
N PHE A 87 -0.27 -5.00 16.16
CA PHE A 87 -1.65 -4.64 16.50
C PHE A 87 -2.02 -5.09 17.91
N GLY A 88 -1.71 -6.34 18.28
CA GLY A 88 -1.91 -6.86 19.63
C GLY A 88 -1.21 -6.01 20.69
N LEU A 89 0.02 -5.56 20.43
CA LEU A 89 0.76 -4.66 21.32
C LEU A 89 0.06 -3.29 21.48
N THR A 90 -0.58 -2.76 20.43
CA THR A 90 -1.32 -1.49 20.52
C THR A 90 -2.58 -1.56 21.39
N LEU A 91 -3.04 -2.76 21.76
CA LEU A 91 -4.12 -2.93 22.73
C LEU A 91 -3.70 -2.54 24.16
N LEU A 92 -2.39 -2.50 24.43
CA LEU A 92 -1.85 -2.03 25.71
C LEU A 92 -2.03 -0.50 25.83
N PRO A 93 -2.45 0.03 27.00
CA PRO A 93 -2.69 1.46 27.19
C PRO A 93 -1.50 2.35 26.80
N ALA A 94 -0.28 1.88 27.05
CA ALA A 94 0.96 2.60 26.74
C ALA A 94 1.19 2.80 25.23
N LEU A 95 0.69 1.88 24.39
CA LEU A 95 0.93 1.85 22.95
C LEU A 95 -0.30 2.22 22.12
N ARG A 96 -1.45 2.48 22.77
CA ARG A 96 -2.71 2.79 22.11
C ARG A 96 -2.66 3.96 21.13
N LYS A 97 -1.76 4.92 21.35
CA LYS A 97 -1.54 6.05 20.44
C LYS A 97 -0.99 5.64 19.07
N ALA A 98 -0.33 4.49 18.96
CA ALA A 98 0.17 3.96 17.69
C ALA A 98 -0.89 3.14 16.93
N GLN A 99 -2.01 2.80 17.57
CA GLN A 99 -3.05 1.95 16.99
C GLN A 99 -3.57 2.44 15.62
N PRO A 100 -3.84 3.75 15.39
CA PRO A 100 -4.28 4.21 14.07
C PRO A 100 -3.27 3.91 12.95
N LEU A 101 -1.97 4.08 13.22
CA LEU A 101 -0.91 3.76 12.26
C LEU A 101 -0.89 2.26 11.95
N VAL A 102 -0.95 1.43 12.99
CA VAL A 102 -0.93 -0.04 12.82
C VAL A 102 -2.18 -0.55 12.11
N ILE A 103 -3.35 0.04 12.37
CA ILE A 103 -4.57 -0.28 11.62
C ILE A 103 -4.44 0.16 10.15
N GLY A 104 -3.88 1.34 9.88
CA GLY A 104 -3.58 1.78 8.52
C GLY A 104 -2.69 0.79 7.78
N TRP A 105 -1.63 0.32 8.45
CA TRP A 105 -0.74 -0.71 7.92
C TRP A 105 -1.47 -2.04 7.66
N GLY A 106 -2.30 -2.48 8.61
CA GLY A 106 -3.12 -3.68 8.45
C GLY A 106 -4.12 -3.56 7.29
N LEU A 107 -4.65 -2.37 7.02
CA LEU A 107 -5.52 -2.13 5.87
C LEU A 107 -4.76 -2.24 4.54
N HIS A 108 -3.51 -1.77 4.47
CA HIS A 108 -2.63 -2.03 3.32
C HIS A 108 -2.45 -3.53 3.09
N LEU A 109 -2.06 -4.29 4.13
CA LEU A 109 -1.89 -5.75 4.01
C LEU A 109 -3.17 -6.46 3.58
N PHE A 110 -4.32 -6.03 4.11
CA PHE A 110 -5.61 -6.58 3.74
C PHE A 110 -5.91 -6.35 2.25
N ILE A 111 -5.72 -5.13 1.76
CA ILE A 111 -5.97 -4.80 0.36
C ILE A 111 -5.00 -5.59 -0.53
N ASP A 112 -3.71 -5.60 -0.21
CA ASP A 112 -2.73 -6.40 -0.95
C ASP A 112 -3.12 -7.88 -0.99
N GLY A 113 -3.58 -8.45 0.12
CA GLY A 113 -3.95 -9.87 0.22
C GLY A 113 -5.12 -10.26 -0.67
N ILE A 114 -6.00 -9.31 -0.99
CA ILE A 114 -7.13 -9.53 -1.91
C ILE A 114 -6.86 -8.97 -3.32
N THR A 115 -5.69 -8.39 -3.58
CA THR A 115 -5.37 -7.74 -4.86
C THR A 115 -4.00 -8.09 -5.45
N HIS A 116 -3.31 -9.10 -4.92
CA HIS A 116 -2.13 -9.71 -5.52
C HIS A 116 -2.42 -11.15 -5.94
N ALA A 117 -2.08 -11.52 -7.17
CA ALA A 117 -2.22 -12.89 -7.64
C ALA A 117 -0.87 -13.64 -7.61
N ALA A 118 -0.14 -13.77 -8.72
CA ALA A 118 0.99 -14.70 -8.84
C ALA A 118 2.28 -14.19 -8.16
N TYR A 119 2.37 -12.89 -7.89
CA TYR A 119 3.49 -12.28 -7.16
C TYR A 119 2.97 -11.60 -5.90
N SER A 120 2.36 -12.38 -5.02
CA SER A 120 1.88 -11.88 -3.75
C SER A 120 2.94 -11.91 -2.66
N ASN A 121 2.71 -11.11 -1.62
CA ASN A 121 3.61 -11.00 -0.50
C ASN A 121 3.66 -12.31 0.31
N PHE A 122 4.73 -12.50 1.07
CA PHE A 122 4.85 -13.62 2.00
C PHE A 122 4.12 -13.30 3.33
N PHE A 123 2.79 -13.37 3.30
CA PHE A 123 1.90 -12.95 4.40
C PHE A 123 2.25 -13.56 5.76
N LEU A 124 2.76 -14.79 5.76
CA LEU A 124 3.06 -15.55 6.97
C LEU A 124 4.52 -15.46 7.42
N TYR A 125 5.37 -14.66 6.78
CA TYR A 125 6.76 -14.46 7.21
C TYR A 125 6.82 -13.97 8.67
N PRO A 126 7.76 -14.40 9.53
CA PRO A 126 8.81 -15.39 9.29
C PRO A 126 8.40 -16.84 9.56
N LEU A 127 7.11 -17.10 9.85
CA LEU A 127 6.63 -18.46 10.15
C LEU A 127 6.55 -19.35 8.90
N SER A 128 6.31 -18.74 7.73
CA SER A 128 6.22 -19.45 6.46
C SER A 128 6.54 -18.53 5.28
N MET A 129 7.07 -19.11 4.21
CA MET A 129 7.28 -18.48 2.90
C MET A 129 6.14 -18.80 1.92
N LEU A 130 4.96 -19.16 2.43
CA LEU A 130 3.77 -19.32 1.59
C LEU A 130 3.22 -17.95 1.21
N THR A 131 2.85 -17.84 -0.05
CA THR A 131 2.17 -16.70 -0.65
C THR A 131 0.66 -16.90 -0.58
N VAL A 132 -0.11 -15.80 -0.54
CA VAL A 132 -1.57 -15.82 -0.64
C VAL A 132 -1.96 -15.27 -1.99
N GLU A 133 -2.49 -16.12 -2.87
CA GLU A 133 -2.85 -15.72 -4.23
C GLU A 133 -4.32 -15.32 -4.30
N SER A 134 -4.59 -14.07 -4.67
CA SER A 134 -5.93 -13.58 -4.96
C SER A 134 -6.35 -13.94 -6.39
N PRO A 135 -7.64 -14.23 -6.65
CA PRO A 135 -8.14 -14.35 -8.03
C PRO A 135 -8.11 -13.03 -8.81
N VAL A 136 -7.89 -11.90 -8.14
CA VAL A 136 -7.80 -10.57 -8.75
C VAL A 136 -6.46 -9.95 -8.39
N SER A 137 -5.74 -9.45 -9.39
CA SER A 137 -4.52 -8.66 -9.23
C SER A 137 -4.80 -7.21 -9.61
N TYR A 138 -4.23 -6.23 -8.91
CA TYR A 138 -4.33 -4.83 -9.34
C TYR A 138 -3.40 -4.50 -10.53
N TRP A 139 -2.44 -5.37 -10.84
CA TRP A 139 -1.42 -5.09 -11.86
C TRP A 139 -1.28 -6.17 -12.92
N GLU A 140 -1.50 -7.44 -12.61
CA GLU A 140 -1.33 -8.56 -13.55
C GLU A 140 -2.53 -8.66 -14.52
N PRO A 141 -2.31 -8.53 -15.84
CA PRO A 141 -3.39 -8.61 -16.83
C PRO A 141 -4.15 -9.95 -16.81
N GLU A 142 -3.45 -11.05 -16.49
CA GLU A 142 -4.00 -12.40 -16.45
C GLU A 142 -5.01 -12.60 -15.30
N TYR A 143 -5.02 -11.69 -14.32
CA TYR A 143 -5.85 -11.74 -13.12
C TYR A 143 -6.73 -10.49 -13.00
N PHE A 144 -7.42 -10.11 -14.08
CA PHE A 144 -8.33 -8.96 -14.13
C PHE A 144 -7.67 -7.60 -13.80
N GLY A 145 -6.35 -7.46 -13.96
CA GLY A 145 -5.64 -6.24 -13.59
C GLY A 145 -6.06 -5.00 -14.37
N ARG A 146 -6.50 -5.16 -15.62
CA ARG A 146 -7.04 -4.05 -16.41
C ARG A 146 -8.41 -3.61 -15.88
N GLU A 147 -9.29 -4.57 -15.63
CA GLU A 147 -10.64 -4.37 -15.12
C GLU A 147 -10.59 -3.73 -13.74
N PHE A 148 -9.75 -4.26 -12.84
CA PHE A 148 -9.52 -3.69 -11.52
C PHE A 148 -9.09 -2.22 -11.62
N ARG A 149 -8.12 -1.89 -12.49
CA ARG A 149 -7.66 -0.52 -12.70
C ARG A 149 -8.76 0.41 -13.16
N THR A 150 -9.56 -0.02 -14.14
CA THR A 150 -10.67 0.77 -14.66
C THR A 150 -11.72 1.01 -13.59
N VAL A 151 -12.15 -0.03 -12.89
CA VAL A 151 -13.16 0.06 -11.82
C VAL A 151 -12.66 0.92 -10.67
N ASN A 152 -11.47 0.62 -10.15
CA ASN A 152 -10.88 1.38 -9.05
C ASN A 152 -10.65 2.84 -9.43
N GLY A 153 -10.18 3.13 -10.66
CA GLY A 153 -10.04 4.49 -11.17
C GLY A 153 -11.37 5.24 -11.18
N ALA A 154 -12.42 4.63 -11.73
CA ALA A 154 -13.76 5.22 -11.75
C ALA A 154 -14.29 5.49 -10.33
N LEU A 155 -14.11 4.54 -9.40
CA LEU A 155 -14.50 4.70 -8.00
C LEU A 155 -13.74 5.84 -7.30
N ILE A 156 -12.43 5.96 -7.53
CA ILE A 156 -11.63 7.08 -7.02
C ILE A 156 -12.15 8.41 -7.59
N THR A 157 -12.41 8.49 -8.90
CA THR A 157 -12.97 9.69 -9.53
C THR A 157 -14.30 10.09 -8.89
N LEU A 158 -15.23 9.14 -8.73
CA LEU A 158 -16.52 9.40 -8.08
C LEU A 158 -16.35 9.85 -6.62
N ALA A 159 -15.45 9.23 -5.88
CA ALA A 159 -15.16 9.61 -4.50
C ALA A 159 -14.58 11.03 -4.40
N VAL A 160 -13.68 11.42 -5.30
CA VAL A 160 -13.13 12.79 -5.40
C VAL A 160 -14.23 13.79 -5.72
N LEU A 161 -15.09 13.51 -6.71
CA LEU A 161 -16.21 14.37 -7.06
C LEU A 161 -17.18 14.55 -5.89
N TYR A 162 -17.48 13.47 -5.17
CA TYR A 162 -18.29 13.52 -3.95
C TYR A 162 -17.65 14.39 -2.86
N LEU A 163 -16.34 14.26 -2.62
CA LEU A 163 -15.63 15.07 -1.63
C LEU A 163 -15.62 16.55 -2.02
N ALA A 164 -15.40 16.86 -3.31
CA ALA A 164 -15.45 18.22 -3.84
C ALA A 164 -16.85 18.84 -3.67
N TYR A 165 -17.90 18.07 -4.00
CA TYR A 165 -19.29 18.49 -3.77
C TYR A 165 -19.58 18.74 -2.29
N GLN A 166 -19.14 17.84 -1.40
CA GLN A 166 -19.34 17.99 0.04
C GLN A 166 -18.62 19.24 0.57
N TRP A 167 -17.39 19.48 0.13
CA TRP A 167 -16.62 20.68 0.47
C TRP A 167 -17.34 21.94 0.00
N TRP A 168 -17.80 21.95 -1.26
CA TRP A 168 -18.56 23.05 -1.83
C TRP A 168 -19.81 23.34 -1.01
N LYS A 169 -20.67 22.35 -0.76
CA LYS A 169 -21.89 22.50 0.03
C LYS A 169 -21.64 23.06 1.44
N ASN A 170 -20.56 22.65 2.09
CA ASN A 170 -20.22 23.10 3.44
C ASN A 170 -19.70 24.55 3.46
N LYS A 171 -19.07 25.01 2.38
CA LYS A 171 -18.60 26.39 2.24
C LYS A 171 -19.74 27.41 2.19
N TYR A 172 -20.86 27.07 1.54
CA TYR A 172 -22.02 27.96 1.38
C TYR A 172 -23.08 27.84 2.50
N ARG A 173 -22.92 26.87 3.41
CA ARG A 173 -23.77 26.71 4.60
C ARG A 173 -23.20 27.39 5.85
N ARG A 174 -21.98 27.92 5.76
CA ARG A 174 -21.34 28.77 6.77
C ARG A 174 -21.48 30.22 6.33
#